data_AF-A0ABD1ITJ2-F1
#
_entry.id   AF-A0ABD1ITJ2-F1
#
_cell.length_a   1.000
_cell.length_b   1.000
_cell.length_c   1.000
_cell.angle_alpha   90.00
_cell.angle_beta   90.00
_cell.angle_gamma   90.00
#
_symmetry.space_group_name_H-M   'P 1'
#
loop_
_entity.id
_entity.type
_entity.pdbx_description
1 polymer ?
#
loop_
_entity_poly.entity_id
_entity_poly.type
_entity_poly.pdbx_seq_one_letter_code
_entity_poly.pdbx_strand_id
1 'polypeptide(L)'
;MSDRTIARQVPLLLLFFLSVSSTAQGQVSYSIPEEMAKGSVVGNIAQDLGLDLKRLKSGKARIYSNDKADYIELNKDRGLLIVKERIDREALCGQTTPCALHFQIILENPMEFYSVTVEVTDVNDNSPSFKKNEMKFKISESAVPGVKFVLERAMDSDVGTNGLQTYSLNPTDNFALKLQNQADGAKTAEMILQKPLDREKKNTLL
;
A
#
# COMPACT_ATOMS: atom_id res chain seq x y z
N MET A 1 -52.37 67.72 34.51
CA MET A 1 -51.45 66.93 33.67
C MET A 1 -50.73 65.94 34.55
N SER A 2 -51.16 64.67 34.53
CA SER A 2 -50.46 63.58 35.19
C SER A 2 -50.53 62.39 34.24
N ASP A 3 -49.48 62.24 33.43
CA ASP A 3 -49.38 61.20 32.42
C ASP A 3 -48.85 59.91 33.06
N ARG A 4 -49.59 58.81 32.93
CA ARG A 4 -49.20 57.49 33.45
C ARG A 4 -48.55 56.70 32.32
N THR A 5 -47.22 56.64 32.31
CA THR A 5 -46.46 55.82 31.37
C THR A 5 -46.45 54.35 31.85
N ILE A 6 -47.08 53.47 31.09
CA ILE A 6 -47.06 52.01 31.32
C ILE A 6 -45.73 51.45 30.80
N ALA A 7 -44.90 50.91 31.69
CA ALA A 7 -43.68 50.19 31.31
C ALA A 7 -44.02 48.77 30.85
N ARG A 8 -43.77 48.45 29.57
CA ARG A 8 -43.80 47.09 29.03
C ARG A 8 -42.47 46.39 29.36
N GLN A 9 -42.51 45.31 30.15
CA GLN A 9 -41.37 44.41 30.33
C GLN A 9 -41.33 43.40 29.18
N VAL A 10 -40.19 43.29 28.50
CA VAL A 10 -39.90 42.26 27.50
C VAL A 10 -38.99 41.22 28.17
N PRO A 11 -39.34 39.92 28.21
CA PRO A 11 -38.49 38.93 28.86
C PRO A 11 -37.29 38.61 27.95
N LEU A 12 -36.09 38.69 28.52
CA LEU A 12 -34.84 38.33 27.85
C LEU A 12 -34.70 36.80 27.83
N LEU A 13 -34.83 36.19 26.66
CA LEU A 13 -34.66 34.74 26.46
C LEU A 13 -33.16 34.40 26.43
N LEU A 14 -32.61 33.87 27.53
CA LEU A 14 -31.24 33.37 27.60
C LEU A 14 -31.13 32.02 26.88
N LEU A 15 -30.62 32.05 25.64
CA LEU A 15 -30.24 30.85 24.89
C LEU A 15 -28.93 30.29 25.47
N PHE A 16 -29.03 29.22 26.25
CA PHE A 16 -27.88 28.40 26.64
C PHE A 16 -27.36 27.64 25.40
N PHE A 17 -26.27 28.13 24.81
CA PHE A 17 -25.50 27.36 23.83
C PHE A 17 -24.74 26.27 24.58
N LEU A 18 -25.28 25.04 24.59
CA LEU A 18 -24.52 23.85 24.94
C LEU A 18 -23.44 23.63 23.87
N SER A 19 -22.22 24.05 24.15
CA SER A 19 -21.05 23.67 23.35
C SER A 19 -20.79 22.18 23.56
N VAL A 20 -21.21 21.36 22.60
CA VAL A 20 -20.81 19.95 22.53
C VAL A 20 -19.34 19.95 22.13
N SER A 21 -18.44 19.85 23.11
CA SER A 21 -17.03 19.57 22.87
C SER A 21 -16.92 18.11 22.45
N SER A 22 -16.91 17.85 21.15
CA SER A 22 -16.48 16.57 20.61
C SER A 22 -15.02 16.37 21.00
N THR A 23 -14.75 15.51 21.98
CA THR A 23 -13.42 14.98 22.21
C THR A 23 -13.10 14.07 21.03
N ALA A 24 -12.57 14.64 19.95
CA ALA A 24 -12.02 13.87 18.85
C ALA A 24 -10.77 13.18 19.38
N GLN A 25 -10.86 11.87 19.62
CA GLN A 25 -9.69 11.05 19.89
C GLN A 25 -8.84 11.08 18.61
N GLY A 26 -7.70 11.78 18.65
CA GLY A 26 -6.92 12.10 17.45
C GLY A 26 -6.41 10.84 16.76
N GLN A 27 -7.01 10.51 15.62
CA GLN A 27 -6.49 9.52 14.68
C GLN A 27 -5.91 10.26 13.49
N VAL A 28 -4.68 9.91 13.11
CA VAL A 28 -4.00 10.47 11.94
C VAL A 28 -3.62 9.34 11.00
N SER A 29 -3.70 9.60 9.70
CA SER A 29 -3.31 8.64 8.68
C SER A 29 -2.45 9.30 7.62
N TYR A 30 -1.38 8.61 7.23
CA TYR A 30 -0.48 9.00 6.15
C TYR A 30 -0.40 7.87 5.12
N SER A 31 0.03 8.21 3.91
CA SER A 31 0.32 7.26 2.85
C SER A 31 1.68 7.63 2.26
N ILE A 32 2.59 6.66 2.21
CA ILE A 32 3.94 6.84 1.71
C ILE A 32 4.31 5.68 0.77
N PRO A 33 5.11 5.92 -0.28
CA PRO A 33 5.74 4.83 -1.00
C PRO A 33 6.71 4.08 -0.09
N GLU A 34 6.86 2.79 -0.34
CA GLU A 34 8.02 2.05 0.15
C GLU A 34 9.33 2.61 -0.42
N GLU A 35 10.46 2.03 -0.02
CA GLU A 35 11.76 2.37 -0.61
C GLU A 35 12.25 3.80 -0.36
N MET A 36 11.54 4.54 0.49
CA MET A 36 11.94 5.88 0.91
C MET A 36 13.27 5.85 1.67
N ALA A 37 14.11 6.85 1.39
CA ALA A 37 15.39 7.00 2.05
C ALA A 37 15.23 7.24 3.56
N LYS A 38 16.20 6.77 4.34
CA LYS A 38 16.30 7.09 5.77
C LYS A 38 16.33 8.60 5.98
N GLY A 39 15.51 9.08 6.91
CA GLY A 39 15.32 10.50 7.22
C GLY A 39 14.28 11.20 6.35
N SER A 40 13.67 10.53 5.36
CA SER A 40 12.55 11.08 4.63
C SER A 40 11.36 11.36 5.54
N VAL A 41 10.61 12.42 5.23
CA VAL A 41 9.48 12.87 6.05
C VAL A 41 8.22 12.09 5.66
N VAL A 42 7.54 11.55 6.66
CA VAL A 42 6.22 10.92 6.52
C VAL A 42 5.11 11.96 6.69
N GLY A 43 5.21 12.81 7.71
CA GLY A 43 4.19 13.81 8.01
C GLY A 43 4.52 14.70 9.21
N ASN A 44 3.76 15.79 9.37
CA ASN A 44 3.93 16.74 10.47
C ASN A 44 2.91 16.47 11.58
N ILE A 45 3.22 15.51 12.44
CA ILE A 45 2.29 15.03 13.46
C ILE A 45 1.98 16.08 14.54
N ALA A 46 2.90 17.01 14.81
CA ALA A 46 2.65 18.11 15.74
C ALA A 46 1.54 19.03 15.20
N GLN A 47 1.64 19.41 13.93
CA GLN A 47 0.64 20.24 13.27
C GLN A 47 -0.70 19.51 13.16
N ASP A 48 -0.68 18.25 12.72
CA ASP A 48 -1.91 17.49 12.43
C ASP A 48 -2.69 17.13 13.71
N LEU A 49 -2.00 16.98 14.85
CA LEU A 49 -2.63 16.78 16.16
C LEU A 49 -2.84 18.08 16.95
N GLY A 50 -2.43 19.24 16.42
CA GLY A 50 -2.50 20.52 17.14
C GLY A 50 -1.62 20.59 18.40
N LEU A 51 -0.51 19.84 18.42
CA LEU A 51 0.44 19.76 19.53
C LEU A 51 1.59 20.77 19.36
N ASP A 52 1.93 21.48 20.44
CA ASP A 52 3.17 22.27 20.50
C ASP A 52 4.40 21.35 20.63
N LEU A 53 5.51 21.73 20.02
CA LEU A 53 6.81 21.04 20.15
C LEU A 53 7.27 20.95 21.61
N LYS A 54 6.95 21.97 22.43
CA LYS A 54 7.21 21.92 23.87
C LYS A 54 6.43 20.80 24.54
N ARG A 55 5.18 20.56 24.13
CA ARG A 55 4.32 19.49 24.66
C ARG A 55 4.85 18.12 24.27
N LEU A 56 5.38 17.94 23.05
CA LEU A 56 6.04 16.68 22.66
C LEU A 56 7.26 16.37 23.54
N LYS A 57 8.03 17.39 23.94
CA LYS A 57 9.21 17.22 24.80
C LYS A 57 8.82 17.02 26.27
N SER A 58 8.01 17.91 26.84
CA SER A 58 7.60 17.85 28.25
C SER A 58 6.76 16.62 28.55
N GLY A 59 5.94 16.20 27.58
CA GLY A 59 5.17 14.97 27.61
C GLY A 59 5.95 13.71 27.27
N LYS A 60 7.27 13.79 27.05
CA LYS A 60 8.11 12.64 26.67
C LYS A 60 7.50 11.81 25.54
N ALA A 61 6.96 12.47 24.52
CA ALA A 61 6.25 11.82 23.42
C ALA A 61 7.07 10.66 22.85
N ARG A 62 6.45 9.49 22.71
CA ARG A 62 7.11 8.29 22.18
C ARG A 62 6.14 7.47 21.35
N ILE A 63 6.68 6.82 20.33
CA ILE A 63 5.95 5.83 19.54
C ILE A 63 5.90 4.53 20.35
N TYR A 64 4.72 3.91 20.36
CA TYR A 64 4.47 2.59 20.90
C TYR A 64 3.83 1.74 19.80
N SER A 65 4.49 0.65 19.44
CA SER A 65 4.02 -0.32 18.45
C SER A 65 4.06 -1.71 19.08
N ASN A 66 3.05 -2.53 18.78
CA ASN A 66 2.96 -3.91 19.26
C ASN A 66 3.86 -4.87 18.47
N ASP A 67 4.29 -4.51 17.25
CA ASP A 67 4.97 -5.42 16.33
C ASP A 67 6.31 -4.92 15.79
N LYS A 68 7.14 -5.93 15.49
CA LYS A 68 8.55 -5.89 15.12
C LYS A 68 8.76 -5.22 13.77
N ALA A 69 8.85 -3.91 13.78
CA ALA A 69 9.88 -3.17 13.07
C ALA A 69 9.77 -1.67 13.37
N ASP A 70 10.90 -1.10 13.77
CA ASP A 70 11.02 0.31 14.11
C ASP A 70 11.33 1.12 12.84
N TYR A 71 10.38 1.13 11.89
CA TYR A 71 10.53 1.82 10.60
C TYR A 71 10.32 3.33 10.68
N ILE A 72 9.57 3.80 11.68
CA ILE A 72 9.17 5.20 11.82
C ILE A 72 9.67 5.76 13.13
N GLU A 73 10.28 6.94 13.08
CA GLU A 73 10.74 7.69 14.25
C GLU A 73 10.00 9.02 14.38
N LEU A 74 9.79 9.45 15.63
CA LEU A 74 9.26 10.77 15.96
C LEU A 74 10.41 11.76 16.25
N ASN A 75 10.61 12.71 15.35
CA ASN A 75 11.47 13.86 15.61
C ASN A 75 10.73 14.91 16.46
N LYS A 76 11.01 14.94 17.76
CA LYS A 76 10.34 15.82 18.74
C LYS A 76 10.77 17.29 18.64
N ASP A 77 11.91 17.56 18.00
CA ASP A 77 12.40 18.92 17.80
C ASP A 77 11.65 19.63 16.67
N ARG A 78 11.19 18.87 15.68
CA ARG A 78 10.49 19.39 14.49
C ARG A 78 9.02 19.00 14.42
N GLY A 79 8.58 18.07 15.27
CA GLY A 79 7.20 17.57 15.27
C GLY A 79 6.88 16.67 14.08
N LEU A 80 7.90 16.00 13.51
CA LEU A 80 7.78 15.23 12.27
C LEU A 80 7.89 13.74 12.55
N LEU A 81 7.12 12.95 11.82
CA LEU A 81 7.40 11.52 11.64
C LEU A 81 8.36 11.36 10.47
N ILE A 82 9.41 10.56 10.67
CA ILE A 82 10.45 10.32 9.68
C ILE A 82 10.69 8.82 9.51
N VAL A 83 11.13 8.43 8.32
CA VAL A 83 11.58 7.07 8.01
C VAL A 83 12.89 6.81 8.75
N LYS A 84 12.89 5.86 9.66
CA LYS A 84 14.07 5.43 10.43
C LYS A 84 14.90 4.40 9.69
N GLU A 85 14.24 3.45 9.01
CA GLU A 85 14.87 2.42 8.19
C GLU A 85 14.03 2.21 6.92
N ARG A 86 14.68 1.74 5.85
CA ARG A 86 14.02 1.41 4.58
C ARG A 86 12.85 0.47 4.84
N ILE A 87 11.69 0.84 4.33
CA ILE A 87 10.48 0.01 4.38
C ILE A 87 10.44 -0.76 3.06
N ASP A 88 10.48 -2.07 3.18
CA ASP A 88 10.30 -3.04 2.09
C ASP A 88 8.92 -3.65 2.30
N ARG A 89 7.98 -3.34 1.39
CA ARG A 89 6.56 -3.70 1.53
C ARG A 89 6.37 -5.20 1.36
N GLU A 90 7.13 -5.84 0.48
CA GLU A 90 7.09 -7.29 0.26
C GLU A 90 7.54 -8.04 1.51
N ALA A 91 8.56 -7.55 2.21
CA ALA A 91 9.00 -8.12 3.49
C ALA A 91 8.00 -7.86 4.62
N LEU A 92 7.33 -6.70 4.61
CA LEU A 92 6.39 -6.30 5.65
C LEU A 92 5.03 -7.00 5.55
N CYS A 93 4.46 -7.06 4.35
CA CYS A 93 3.08 -7.48 4.10
C CYS A 93 2.95 -8.62 3.08
N GLY A 94 4.02 -8.93 2.33
CA GLY A 94 3.97 -9.87 1.21
C GLY A 94 2.92 -9.45 0.18
N GLN A 95 2.01 -10.36 -0.14
CA GLN A 95 0.91 -10.11 -1.08
C GLN A 95 -0.33 -9.45 -0.41
N THR A 96 -0.27 -9.16 0.89
CA THR A 96 -1.42 -8.61 1.64
C THR A 96 -1.65 -7.15 1.30
N THR A 97 -2.89 -6.80 0.94
CA THR A 97 -3.31 -5.43 0.67
C THR A 97 -4.60 -5.10 1.45
N PRO A 98 -4.71 -3.90 2.04
CA PRO A 98 -3.70 -2.84 2.13
C PRO A 98 -2.55 -3.18 3.09
N CYS A 99 -1.37 -2.61 2.86
CA CYS A 99 -0.21 -2.74 3.73
C CYS A 99 -0.08 -1.48 4.61
N ALA A 100 -0.10 -1.64 5.93
CA ALA A 100 -0.06 -0.50 6.84
C ALA A 100 0.70 -0.79 8.13
N LEU A 101 1.41 0.23 8.60
CA LEU A 101 1.98 0.28 9.95
C LEU A 101 0.98 0.93 10.89
N HIS A 102 0.68 0.25 12.00
CA HIS A 102 -0.21 0.75 13.04
C HIS A 102 0.54 0.93 14.35
N PHE A 103 0.53 2.16 14.88
CA PHE A 103 1.19 2.48 16.14
C PHE A 103 0.46 3.61 16.86
N GLN A 104 0.85 3.84 18.11
CA GLN A 104 0.33 4.93 18.94
C GLN A 104 1.45 5.88 19.33
N ILE A 105 1.13 7.17 19.42
CA ILE A 105 2.00 8.15 20.07
C ILE A 105 1.44 8.41 21.46
N ILE A 106 2.28 8.19 22.47
CA ILE A 106 1.93 8.34 23.88
C ILE A 106 2.65 9.56 24.43
N LEU A 107 1.90 10.47 25.04
CA LEU A 107 2.43 11.57 25.84
C LEU A 107 2.09 11.32 27.31
N GLU A 108 2.99 11.70 28.22
CA GLU A 108 2.85 11.59 29.66
C GLU A 108 2.51 12.95 30.30
N ASN A 109 1.87 12.93 31.48
CA ASN A 109 1.58 14.10 32.31
C ASN A 109 0.96 15.32 31.58
N PRO A 110 -0.33 15.28 31.21
CA PRO A 110 -1.29 14.17 31.36
C PRO A 110 -1.06 13.07 30.32
N MET A 111 -1.62 11.89 30.57
CA MET A 111 -1.56 10.80 29.58
C MET A 111 -2.48 11.09 28.40
N GLU A 112 -1.92 11.07 27.20
CA GLU A 112 -2.64 11.22 25.93
C GLU A 112 -2.17 10.14 24.95
N PHE A 113 -3.11 9.64 24.14
CA PHE A 113 -2.87 8.57 23.18
C PHE A 113 -3.42 8.99 21.82
N TYR A 114 -2.56 8.93 20.82
CA TYR A 114 -2.90 9.26 19.43
C TYR A 114 -2.65 8.05 18.55
N SER A 115 -3.68 7.59 17.85
CA SER A 115 -3.57 6.45 16.94
C SER A 115 -3.06 6.94 15.59
N VAL A 116 -2.00 6.31 15.08
CA VAL A 116 -1.41 6.67 13.79
C VAL A 116 -1.39 5.43 12.89
N THR A 117 -1.83 5.62 11.66
CA THR A 117 -1.73 4.62 10.60
C THR A 117 -0.88 5.17 9.46
N VAL A 118 0.10 4.42 8.99
CA VAL A 118 0.90 4.77 7.82
C VAL A 118 0.70 3.67 6.79
N GLU A 119 -0.06 3.96 5.74
CA GLU A 119 -0.20 3.09 4.59
C GLU A 119 1.09 3.12 3.76
N VAL A 120 1.58 1.94 3.40
CA VAL A 120 2.76 1.76 2.56
C VAL A 120 2.29 1.37 1.17
N THR A 121 2.50 2.25 0.20
CA THR A 121 2.11 2.01 -1.19
C THR A 121 3.24 1.31 -1.94
N ASP A 122 2.84 0.35 -2.76
CA ASP A 122 3.72 -0.47 -3.59
C ASP A 122 4.45 0.37 -4.66
N VAL A 123 5.75 0.11 -4.80
CA VAL A 123 6.60 0.64 -5.87
C VAL A 123 7.05 -0.53 -6.73
N ASN A 124 7.11 -0.33 -8.05
CA ASN A 124 7.58 -1.37 -8.98
C ASN A 124 9.12 -1.50 -8.91
N ASP A 125 9.63 -2.15 -7.87
CA ASP A 125 11.05 -2.40 -7.66
C ASP A 125 11.43 -3.88 -7.84
N ASN A 126 10.45 -4.78 -8.02
CA ASN A 126 10.68 -6.16 -8.43
C ASN A 126 10.40 -6.33 -9.94
N SER A 127 10.90 -7.43 -10.50
CA SER A 127 10.65 -7.75 -11.91
C SER A 127 10.15 -9.18 -12.02
N PRO A 128 9.18 -9.47 -12.90
CA PRO A 128 8.70 -10.82 -13.11
C PRO A 128 9.85 -11.76 -13.48
N SER A 129 9.94 -12.88 -12.76
CA SER A 129 10.99 -13.87 -12.97
C SER A 129 10.43 -15.28 -13.08
N PHE A 130 10.99 -16.08 -13.99
CA PHE A 130 10.68 -17.51 -14.05
C PHE A 130 11.60 -18.26 -13.09
N LYS A 131 11.09 -19.35 -12.50
CA LYS A 131 11.91 -20.25 -11.67
C LYS A 131 13.08 -20.87 -12.45
N LYS A 132 12.91 -21.03 -13.77
CA LYS A 132 13.92 -21.54 -14.69
C LYS A 132 14.14 -20.54 -15.83
N ASN A 133 15.40 -20.23 -16.10
CA ASN A 133 15.79 -19.35 -17.20
C ASN A 133 15.59 -19.99 -18.58
N GLU A 134 15.47 -21.31 -18.64
CA GLU A 134 15.26 -22.06 -19.87
C GLU A 134 14.20 -23.15 -19.65
N MET A 135 13.23 -23.22 -20.56
CA MET A 135 12.22 -24.28 -20.62
C MET A 135 12.35 -25.03 -21.94
N LYS A 136 12.56 -26.36 -21.86
CA LYS A 136 12.70 -27.22 -23.05
C LYS A 136 11.44 -28.05 -23.24
N PHE A 137 10.80 -27.89 -24.40
CA PHE A 137 9.68 -28.71 -24.82
C PHE A 137 10.16 -29.73 -25.85
N LYS A 138 9.81 -31.01 -25.65
CA LYS A 138 9.98 -32.06 -26.66
C LYS A 138 8.62 -32.33 -27.28
N ILE A 139 8.42 -31.88 -28.51
CA ILE A 139 7.13 -31.95 -29.20
C ILE A 139 7.28 -32.89 -30.39
N SER A 140 6.37 -33.88 -30.49
CA SER A 140 6.32 -34.76 -31.66
C SER A 140 5.89 -33.96 -32.89
N GLU A 141 6.50 -34.23 -34.04
CA GLU A 141 6.06 -33.59 -35.29
C GLU A 141 4.63 -33.97 -35.69
N SER A 142 4.17 -35.14 -35.22
CA SER A 142 2.80 -35.61 -35.37
C SER A 142 1.82 -34.89 -34.44
N ALA A 143 2.26 -33.91 -33.65
CA ALA A 143 1.38 -33.09 -32.81
C ALA A 143 0.37 -32.33 -33.68
N VAL A 144 -0.90 -32.46 -33.32
CA VAL A 144 -2.00 -31.83 -34.05
C VAL A 144 -2.04 -30.33 -33.72
N PRO A 145 -2.23 -29.44 -34.72
CA PRO A 145 -2.53 -28.04 -34.44
C PRO A 145 -3.70 -27.88 -33.47
N GLY A 146 -3.58 -26.95 -32.54
CA GLY A 146 -4.50 -26.71 -31.43
C GLY A 146 -4.06 -27.34 -30.10
N VAL A 147 -3.08 -28.25 -30.10
CA VAL A 147 -2.47 -28.76 -28.86
C VAL A 147 -1.83 -27.59 -28.08
N LYS A 148 -2.00 -27.63 -26.76
CA LYS A 148 -1.57 -26.60 -25.82
C LYS A 148 -0.42 -27.10 -24.96
N PHE A 149 0.54 -26.22 -24.73
CA PHE A 149 1.68 -26.44 -23.84
C PHE A 149 1.65 -25.36 -22.77
N VAL A 150 1.43 -25.77 -21.52
CA VAL A 150 1.39 -24.84 -20.38
C VAL A 150 2.81 -24.35 -20.10
N LEU A 151 2.97 -23.03 -20.01
CA LEU A 151 4.24 -22.41 -19.63
C LEU A 151 4.30 -22.26 -18.11
N GLU A 152 5.50 -22.35 -17.55
CA GLU A 152 5.72 -22.03 -16.15
C GLU A 152 5.34 -20.56 -15.90
N ARG A 153 4.71 -20.28 -14.75
CA ARG A 153 4.31 -18.92 -14.38
C ARG A 153 5.54 -18.12 -13.95
N ALA A 154 5.65 -16.88 -14.40
CA ALA A 154 6.56 -15.89 -13.84
C ALA A 154 6.03 -15.38 -12.48
N MET A 155 6.92 -15.26 -11.51
CA MET A 155 6.61 -14.73 -10.18
C MET A 155 7.05 -13.28 -10.10
N ASP A 156 6.18 -12.46 -9.55
CA ASP A 156 6.41 -11.06 -9.25
C ASP A 156 5.91 -10.81 -7.83
N SER A 157 6.72 -10.15 -7.01
CA SER A 157 6.40 -9.91 -5.60
C SER A 157 5.58 -8.63 -5.41
N ASP A 158 5.56 -7.76 -6.42
CA ASP A 158 4.80 -6.51 -6.38
C ASP A 158 3.30 -6.80 -6.53
N VAL A 159 2.47 -5.90 -6.01
CA VAL A 159 1.00 -6.07 -6.03
C VAL A 159 0.31 -5.16 -7.05
N GLY A 160 -0.96 -5.48 -7.32
CA GLY A 160 -1.82 -4.64 -8.17
C GLY A 160 -1.31 -4.49 -9.60
N THR A 161 -1.06 -3.25 -10.01
CA THR A 161 -0.61 -2.92 -11.37
C THR A 161 0.88 -3.16 -11.60
N ASN A 162 1.67 -3.26 -10.52
CA ASN A 162 3.11 -3.42 -10.60
C ASN A 162 3.50 -4.89 -10.71
N GLY A 163 2.70 -5.79 -10.15
CA GLY A 163 2.87 -7.24 -10.34
C GLY A 163 2.68 -7.70 -11.79
N LEU A 164 2.82 -9.00 -12.04
CA LEU A 164 2.76 -9.60 -13.37
C LEU A 164 1.50 -9.22 -14.18
N GLN A 165 1.71 -8.49 -15.29
CA GLN A 165 0.61 -8.02 -16.14
C GLN A 165 0.33 -8.86 -17.38
N THR A 166 1.35 -9.37 -18.06
CA THR A 166 1.17 -10.06 -19.34
C THR A 166 2.38 -10.93 -19.67
N TYR A 167 2.24 -11.74 -20.72
CA TYR A 167 3.33 -12.47 -21.34
C TYR A 167 3.36 -12.15 -22.84
N SER A 168 4.55 -12.18 -23.41
CA SER A 168 4.76 -12.06 -24.84
C SER A 168 5.65 -13.20 -25.33
N LEU A 169 5.37 -13.68 -26.54
CA LEU A 169 6.21 -14.65 -27.24
C LEU A 169 6.82 -13.95 -28.45
N ASN A 170 8.12 -14.16 -28.69
CA ASN A 170 8.75 -13.70 -29.92
C ASN A 170 7.99 -14.27 -31.13
N PRO A 171 7.76 -13.50 -32.20
CA PRO A 171 6.98 -13.97 -33.34
C PRO A 171 7.52 -15.29 -33.92
N THR A 172 6.64 -16.29 -34.02
CA THR A 172 6.93 -17.60 -34.63
C THR A 172 5.76 -18.05 -35.50
N ASP A 173 6.07 -18.79 -36.56
CA ASP A 173 5.07 -19.35 -37.47
C ASP A 173 4.27 -20.50 -36.87
N ASN A 174 4.88 -21.26 -35.97
CA ASN A 174 4.32 -22.52 -35.49
C ASN A 174 3.49 -22.34 -34.22
N PHE A 175 3.77 -21.31 -33.42
CA PHE A 175 3.16 -21.17 -32.10
C PHE A 175 2.53 -19.79 -31.89
N ALA A 176 1.40 -19.77 -31.18
CA ALA A 176 0.79 -18.56 -30.65
C ALA A 176 0.72 -18.65 -29.13
N LEU A 177 0.80 -17.49 -28.47
CA LEU A 177 0.63 -17.40 -27.03
C LEU A 177 -0.83 -17.09 -26.68
N LYS A 178 -1.41 -17.85 -25.75
CA LYS A 178 -2.71 -17.58 -25.16
C LYS A 178 -2.56 -17.30 -23.67
N LEU A 179 -3.06 -16.16 -23.24
CA LEU A 179 -3.12 -15.79 -21.83
C LEU A 179 -4.36 -16.40 -21.19
N GLN A 180 -4.21 -16.88 -19.96
CA GLN A 180 -5.32 -17.28 -19.10
C GLN A 180 -5.25 -16.52 -17.78
N ASN A 181 -6.38 -15.94 -17.41
CA ASN A 181 -6.58 -15.38 -16.07
C ASN A 181 -7.16 -16.48 -15.19
N GLN A 182 -6.55 -16.70 -14.04
CA GLN A 182 -7.06 -17.61 -13.02
C GLN A 182 -8.00 -16.88 -12.04
N ALA A 183 -8.77 -17.65 -11.29
CA ALA A 183 -9.77 -17.12 -10.36
C ALA A 183 -9.15 -16.36 -9.17
N ASP A 184 -7.89 -16.67 -8.84
CA ASP A 184 -7.08 -15.99 -7.82
C ASP A 184 -6.41 -14.71 -8.35
N GLY A 185 -6.74 -14.29 -9.59
CA GLY A 185 -6.13 -13.13 -10.25
C GLY A 185 -4.78 -13.44 -10.91
N ALA A 186 -4.24 -14.64 -10.73
CA ALA A 186 -2.95 -15.00 -11.29
C ALA A 186 -3.01 -15.22 -12.80
N LYS A 187 -1.96 -14.83 -13.51
CA LYS A 187 -1.87 -14.93 -14.97
C LYS A 187 -0.98 -16.10 -15.37
N THR A 188 -1.48 -16.97 -16.24
CA THR A 188 -0.71 -18.05 -16.86
C THR A 188 -0.71 -17.90 -18.37
N ALA A 189 0.28 -18.51 -19.00
CA ALA A 189 0.41 -18.51 -20.45
C ALA A 189 0.45 -19.94 -20.99
N GLU A 190 -0.24 -20.14 -22.10
CA GLU A 190 -0.23 -21.38 -22.86
C GLU A 190 0.33 -21.09 -24.26
N MET A 191 1.27 -21.92 -24.69
CA MET A 191 1.74 -21.94 -26.06
C MET A 191 0.86 -22.91 -26.86
N ILE A 192 0.29 -22.45 -27.97
CA ILE A 192 -0.64 -23.23 -28.82
C ILE A 192 0.01 -23.47 -30.17
N LEU A 193 0.08 -24.74 -30.59
CA LEU A 193 0.55 -25.10 -31.92
C LEU A 193 -0.46 -24.65 -32.98
N GLN A 194 -0.07 -23.76 -33.89
CA GLN A 194 -0.92 -23.22 -34.97
C GLN A 194 -0.70 -23.95 -36.30
N LYS A 195 0.55 -24.33 -36.59
CA LYS A 195 0.93 -25.01 -37.84
C LYS A 195 1.61 -26.34 -37.53
N PRO A 196 1.45 -27.37 -38.38
CA PRO A 196 2.17 -28.63 -38.22
C PRO A 196 3.68 -28.42 -38.10
N LEU A 197 4.32 -29.30 -37.35
CA LEU A 197 5.78 -29.34 -37.22
C LEU A 197 6.34 -30.33 -38.26
N ASP A 198 7.58 -30.09 -38.65
CA ASP A 198 8.28 -30.89 -39.66
C ASP A 198 9.75 -30.95 -39.22
N ARG A 199 10.14 -32.07 -38.62
CA ARG A 199 11.48 -32.22 -38.04
C ARG A 199 12.57 -32.15 -39.11
N GLU A 200 12.30 -32.68 -40.30
CA GLU A 200 13.22 -32.67 -41.43
C GLU A 200 13.46 -31.26 -41.97
N LYS A 201 12.47 -30.36 -41.90
CA LYS A 201 12.68 -28.93 -42.24
C LYS A 201 13.33 -28.13 -41.12
N LYS A 202 12.87 -28.30 -39.88
CA LYS A 202 13.38 -27.53 -38.73
C LYS A 202 13.25 -28.35 -37.44
N ASN A 203 14.39 -28.83 -36.94
CA ASN A 203 14.45 -29.69 -35.76
C ASN A 203 14.44 -28.93 -34.42
N THR A 204 14.64 -27.61 -34.42
CA THR A 204 14.71 -26.77 -33.21
C THR A 204 14.06 -25.41 -33.48
N LEU A 205 13.23 -24.96 -32.53
CA LEU A 205 12.62 -23.63 -32.52
C LEU A 205 13.14 -22.90 -31.28
N LEU A 206 13.67 -21.68 -31.50
CA LEU A 206 14.16 -20.77 -30.46
C LEU A 206 13.17 -19.62 -30.30
#